data_AF-A0A7G6XW34-F1
#
_entry.id   AF-A0A7G6XW34-F1
#
_cell.length_a   1.000
_cell.length_b   1.000
_cell.length_c   1.000
_cell.angle_alpha   90.00
_cell.angle_beta   90.00
_cell.angle_gamma   90.00
#
_symmetry.space_group_name_H-M   'P 1'
#
loop_
_entity.id
_entity.type
_entity.pdbx_description
1 polymer ?
#
loop_
_entity_poly.entity_id
_entity_poly.type
_entity_poly.pdbx_seq_one_letter_code
_entity_poly.pdbx_strand_id
1 'polypeptide(L)' 'MSRVTFWNWIGRSHDDIAQAREDWMNGSRFGEVKGYDGPPIPAPELPPTHLKARGRVR' A
#
# COMPACT_ATOMS: atom_id res chain seq x y z
N MET A 1 -15.75 -4.37 -11.05
CA MET A 1 -14.78 -4.73 -9.99
C MET A 1 -14.43 -3.47 -9.23
N SER A 2 -14.73 -3.41 -7.93
CA SER A 2 -14.30 -2.30 -7.08
C SER A 2 -12.80 -2.43 -6.75
N ARG A 3 -12.15 -1.30 -6.45
CA ARG A 3 -10.73 -1.24 -6.03
C ARG A 3 -10.59 -0.38 -4.79
N VAL A 4 -9.60 -0.69 -3.97
CA VAL A 4 -9.23 0.08 -2.78
C VAL A 4 -7.90 0.77 -3.06
N THR A 5 -7.73 2.01 -2.62
CA THR A 5 -6.50 2.78 -2.81
C THR A 5 -6.08 3.41 -1.51
N PHE A 6 -4.79 3.30 -1.20
CA PHE A 6 -4.17 3.96 -0.06
C PHE A 6 -2.69 4.18 -0.37
N TRP A 7 -2.22 5.41 -0.16
CA TRP A 7 -0.86 5.81 -0.52
C TRP A 7 -0.52 5.37 -1.96
N ASN A 8 0.56 4.61 -2.15
CA ASN A 8 1.04 4.14 -3.45
C ASN A 8 0.47 2.78 -3.88
N TRP A 9 -0.53 2.22 -3.18
CA TRP A 9 -1.08 0.89 -3.47
C TRP A 9 -2.51 0.93 -3.98
N ILE A 10 -2.82 -0.03 -4.87
CA ILE A 10 -4.16 -0.32 -5.37
C ILE A 10 -4.42 -1.82 -5.21
N GLY A 11 -5.41 -2.16 -4.38
CA GLY A 11 -5.83 -3.53 -4.08
C GLY A 11 -7.27 -3.80 -4.48
N ARG A 12 -7.69 -5.07 -4.35
CA ARG A 12 -9.09 -5.51 -4.49
C ARG A 12 -9.80 -5.48 -3.13
N SER A 13 -9.07 -5.55 -2.03
CA SER A 13 -9.58 -5.53 -0.64
C SER A 13 -8.76 -4.60 0.27
N HIS A 14 -9.22 -4.42 1.52
CA HIS A 14 -8.42 -3.79 2.57
C HIS A 14 -7.20 -4.64 2.95
N ASP A 15 -7.36 -5.96 2.99
CA ASP A 15 -6.28 -6.90 3.33
C ASP A 15 -5.12 -6.85 2.33
N ASP A 16 -5.42 -6.65 1.04
CA ASP A 16 -4.38 -6.45 0.01
C ASP A 16 -3.50 -5.23 0.34
N ILE A 17 -4.11 -4.17 0.88
CA ILE A 17 -3.40 -2.94 1.28
C ILE A 17 -2.63 -3.17 2.59
N ALA A 18 -3.23 -3.88 3.56
CA ALA A 18 -2.58 -4.21 4.82
C ALA A 18 -1.32 -5.05 4.62
N GLN A 19 -1.41 -6.09 3.77
CA GLN A 19 -0.25 -6.91 3.41
C GLN A 19 0.81 -6.08 2.69
N ALA A 20 0.43 -5.26 1.71
CA ALA A 20 1.39 -4.40 1.00
C ALA A 20 2.11 -3.42 1.93
N ARG A 21 1.42 -2.93 2.97
CA ARG A 21 2.03 -2.09 4.01
C ARG A 21 3.02 -2.87 4.86
N GLU A 22 2.65 -4.06 5.34
CA GLU A 22 3.55 -4.91 6.12
C GLU A 22 4.80 -5.28 5.32
N ASP A 23 4.63 -5.70 4.07
CA ASP A 23 5.72 -6.05 3.17
C ASP A 23 6.71 -4.88 3.02
N TRP A 24 6.19 -3.66 2.82
CA TRP A 24 7.00 -2.45 2.70
C TRP A 24 7.75 -2.10 3.98
N MET A 25 7.07 -2.17 5.13
CA MET A 25 7.70 -1.87 6.43
C MET A 25 8.76 -2.90 6.80
N ASN A 26 8.59 -4.16 6.36
CA ASN A 26 9.56 -5.23 6.57
C ASN A 26 10.68 -5.27 5.50
N GLY A 27 10.63 -4.39 4.50
CA GLY A 27 11.58 -4.39 3.38
C GLY A 27 11.50 -5.63 2.49
N SER A 28 10.37 -6.33 2.48
CA SER A 28 10.13 -7.49 1.62
C SER A 28 9.41 -7.07 0.34
N ARG A 29 9.46 -7.91 -0.70
CA ARG A 29 8.71 -7.79 -1.97
C ARG A 29 9.05 -6.63 -2.91
N PHE A 30 9.39 -5.43 -2.43
CA PHE A 30 9.50 -4.21 -3.26
C PHE A 30 10.89 -3.89 -3.78
N GLY A 31 11.88 -4.75 -3.54
CA GLY A 31 13.26 -4.56 -4.00
C GLY A 31 13.96 -3.38 -3.32
N GLU A 32 15.23 -3.17 -3.68
CA GLU A 32 16.06 -2.11 -3.13
C GLU A 32 16.43 -1.10 -4.22
N VAL A 33 16.36 0.19 -3.91
CA VAL A 33 16.80 1.27 -4.80
C VAL A 33 18.25 1.62 -4.49
N LYS A 34 19.16 1.31 -5.40
CA LYS A 34 20.59 1.63 -5.26
C LYS A 34 20.88 3.08 -5.64
N GLY A 35 21.83 3.70 -4.93
CA GLY A 35 22.30 5.06 -5.21
C GLY A 35 21.44 6.17 -4.61
N TYR A 36 20.44 5.83 -3.79
CA TYR A 36 19.72 6.77 -2.95
C TYR A 36 20.32 6.75 -1.54
N ASP A 37 20.78 7.90 -1.05
CA ASP A 37 21.37 8.05 0.28
C ASP A 37 20.30 8.45 1.30
N GLY A 38 19.42 7.50 1.62
CA GLY A 38 18.36 7.70 2.60
C GLY A 38 17.57 6.42 2.87
N PRO A 39 16.91 6.32 4.04
CA PRO A 39 16.07 5.16 4.35
C PRO A 39 14.81 5.15 3.48
N PRO A 40 14.19 3.97 3.27
CA PRO A 40 12.85 3.88 2.70
C PRO A 40 11.85 4.75 3.47
N ILE A 41 10.99 5.47 2.76
CA ILE A 41 9.96 6.32 3.37
C ILE A 41 8.94 5.42 4.08
N PRO A 42 8.70 5.56 5.39
CA PRO A 42 7.76 4.70 6.10
C PRO A 42 6.33 4.91 5.60
N ALA A 43 5.59 3.83 5.45
CA ALA A 43 4.19 3.93 5.07
C ALA A 43 3.34 4.43 6.25
N PRO A 44 2.36 5.32 6.00
CA PRO A 44 1.46 5.80 7.05
C PRO A 44 0.66 4.64 7.65
N GLU A 45 0.24 4.79 8.90
CA GLU A 45 -0.67 3.85 9.56
C GLU A 45 -1.99 3.74 8.80
N LEU A 46 -2.57 2.54 8.78
CA LEU A 46 -3.90 2.37 8.21
C LEU A 46 -4.92 3.02 9.15
N PRO A 47 -5.96 3.66 8.58
CA PRO A 47 -7.08 4.13 9.39
C PRO A 47 -7.73 2.95 10.13
N PRO A 48 -8.31 3.18 11.32
CA PRO A 48 -8.99 2.13 12.08
C PRO A 48 -10.28 1.63 11.41
N THR A 49 -10.71 2.30 10.33
CA THR A 49 -11.89 1.93 9.54
C THR A 49 -11.50 1.31 8.21
N HIS A 50 -12.38 0.45 7.67
CA HIS A 50 -12.16 -0.15 6.37
C HIS A 50 -12.12 0.90 5.26
N LEU A 51 -11.13 0.76 4.39
CA LEU A 51 -10.97 1.63 3.22
C LEU A 51 -12.15 1.46 2.25
N LYS A 52 -12.70 2.58 1.79
CA LYS A 52 -13.85 2.59 0.89
C LYS A 52 -13.44 2.14 -0.51
N ALA A 53 -14.03 1.04 -0.98
CA ALA A 53 -13.82 0.57 -2.33
C ALA A 53 -14.50 1.51 -3.36
N ARG A 54 -13.79 1.81 -4.45
CA ARG A 54 -14.23 2.68 -5.54
C ARG A 54 -14.52 1.82 -6.78
N GLY A 55 -15.73 1.95 -7.32
CA GLY A 55 -16.10 1.34 -8.60
C GLY A 55 -15.48 2.09 -9.78
N ARG A 56 -15.31 1.41 -10.91
CA ARG A 56 -14.92 2.05 -12.18
C ARG A 56 -16.17 2.70 -12.79
N VAL A 57 -16.18 4.03 -12.88
CA VAL A 57 -17.15 4.75 -13.71
C VAL A 57 -16.68 4.63 -15.16
N ARG A 58 -17.58 4.22 -16.06
CA ARG A 58 -17.31 4.11 -17.50
C ARG A 58 -17.65 5.42 -18.19
#